data_AF-A0A7S0DFF5-F1
#
_entry.id   AF-A0A7S0DFF5-F1
#
_cell.length_a   1.000
_cell.length_b   1.000
_cell.length_c   1.000
_cell.angle_alpha   90.00
_cell.angle_beta   90.00
_cell.angle_gamma   90.00
#
_symmetry.space_group_name_H-M   'P 1'
#
loop_
_entity.id
_entity.type
_entity.pdbx_description
1 polymer ?
#
loop_
_entity_poly.entity_id
_entity_poly.type
_entity_poly.pdbx_seq_one_letter_code
_entity_poly.pdbx_strand_id
1 'polypeptide(L)'
;TNVSRIPCKYSHNSCLICDLERRGAVLVSTIYVILLTSVAIQTSGLFNDSVFTFIKGAKSVLVEDEFPARVSSLLRTFENIDNVDEFYLWAKGPFLDVFYPETLPQFYQGNKLQFRENIFLTQSTLLGIPRWRQQRYRTEDCMLFDRNSDLADFCLERSSSIRWVPIQDNGNSANFADFTFSDSPGILSYKWAPGTSSWYSGGGFNVEF
;
A
#
# COMPACT_ATOMS: atom_id res chain seq x y z
N THR A 1 1.83 2.44 54.64
CA THR A 1 2.74 1.28 54.59
C THR A 1 4.17 1.78 54.70
N ASN A 2 4.90 1.29 55.70
CA ASN A 2 6.23 1.75 56.11
C ASN A 2 7.28 1.49 55.01
N VAL A 3 7.86 2.56 54.45
CA VAL A 3 9.08 2.46 53.64
C VAL A 3 10.26 2.36 54.61
N SER A 4 10.68 1.13 54.88
CA SER A 4 11.88 0.82 55.67
C SER A 4 13.11 1.46 55.01
N ARG A 5 13.68 2.49 55.66
CA ARG A 5 14.98 3.05 55.31
C ARG A 5 16.04 1.97 55.59
N ILE A 6 16.66 1.45 54.54
CA ILE A 6 17.84 0.60 54.65
C ILE A 6 19.00 1.51 55.12
N PRO A 7 19.60 1.28 56.30
CA PRO A 7 20.69 2.13 56.77
C PRO A 7 21.99 1.80 56.03
N CYS A 8 22.51 2.76 55.27
CA CYS A 8 23.84 2.69 54.67
C CYS A 8 24.89 2.62 55.78
N LYS A 9 25.51 1.45 55.94
CA LYS A 9 26.40 1.13 57.06
C LYS A 9 27.88 1.23 56.68
N TYR A 10 28.33 2.26 55.96
CA TYR A 10 29.77 2.51 55.73
C TYR A 10 30.07 4.00 55.50
N SER A 11 31.24 4.42 56.00
CA SER A 11 32.03 5.65 55.77
C SER A 11 31.33 6.88 55.16
N HIS A 12 31.57 8.06 55.71
CA HIS A 12 30.97 9.35 55.31
C HIS A 12 31.01 9.62 53.78
N ASN A 13 32.02 9.11 53.07
CA ASN A 13 32.15 9.23 51.61
C ASN A 13 31.26 8.25 50.82
N SER A 14 30.93 7.08 51.38
CA SER A 14 30.06 6.07 50.77
C SER A 14 28.59 6.48 50.80
N CYS A 15 28.18 7.27 51.79
CA CYS A 15 26.80 7.78 51.91
C CYS A 15 26.50 8.88 50.87
N LEU A 16 27.47 9.73 50.56
CA LEU A 16 27.38 10.76 49.51
C LEU A 16 27.21 10.16 48.10
N ILE A 17 27.91 9.06 47.82
CA ILE A 17 27.79 8.33 46.54
C ILE A 17 26.39 7.71 46.39
N CYS A 18 25.86 7.10 47.45
CA CYS A 18 24.50 6.54 47.44
C CYS A 18 23.42 7.62 47.25
N ASP A 19 23.60 8.81 47.83
CA ASP A 19 22.63 9.90 47.68
C ASP A 19 22.70 10.55 46.27
N LEU A 20 23.89 10.61 45.68
CA LEU A 20 24.10 11.00 44.27
C LEU A 20 23.48 9.99 43.29
N GLU A 21 23.69 8.69 43.53
CA GLU A 21 23.12 7.61 42.72
C GLU A 21 21.58 7.58 42.82
N ARG A 22 21.04 7.80 44.03
CA ARG A 22 19.59 7.92 44.25
C ARG A 22 18.99 9.14 43.56
N ARG A 23 19.66 10.30 43.60
CA ARG A 23 19.20 11.52 42.89
C ARG A 23 19.29 11.35 41.37
N GLY A 24 20.34 10.71 40.86
CA GLY A 24 20.48 10.35 39.46
C GLY A 24 19.38 9.41 38.99
N ALA A 25 19.08 8.36 39.77
CA ALA A 25 18.01 7.40 39.46
C ALA A 25 16.62 8.07 39.43
N VAL A 26 16.33 8.99 40.35
CA VAL A 26 15.06 9.74 40.37
C VAL A 26 14.96 10.66 39.16
N LEU A 27 16.03 11.38 38.80
CA LEU A 27 16.04 12.25 37.61
C LEU A 27 15.80 11.46 36.32
N VAL A 28 16.52 10.36 36.13
CA VAL A 28 16.36 9.49 34.95
C VAL A 28 14.94 8.92 34.87
N SER A 29 14.39 8.45 36.00
CA SER A 29 13.01 7.94 36.05
C SER A 29 11.98 9.03 35.71
N THR A 30 12.21 10.26 36.17
CA THR A 30 11.29 11.39 35.90
C THR A 30 11.32 11.78 34.42
N ILE A 31 12.51 11.85 33.82
CA ILE A 31 12.67 12.11 32.38
C ILE A 31 12.00 11.01 31.56
N TYR A 32 12.12 9.75 31.96
CA TYR A 32 11.48 8.62 31.28
C TYR A 32 9.95 8.69 31.34
N VAL A 33 9.38 9.05 32.50
CA VAL A 33 7.92 9.24 32.64
C VAL A 33 7.42 10.40 31.77
N ILE A 34 8.16 11.51 31.73
CA ILE A 34 7.82 12.65 30.86
C ILE A 34 7.88 12.24 29.38
N LEU A 35 8.91 11.49 28.99
CA LEU A 35 9.05 11.00 27.62
C LEU A 35 7.88 10.06 27.25
N LEU A 36 7.60 9.06 28.08
CA LEU A 36 6.50 8.12 27.84
C LEU A 36 5.15 8.82 27.73
N THR A 37 4.86 9.77 28.62
CA THR A 37 3.61 10.53 28.58
C THR A 37 3.53 11.41 27.33
N SER A 38 4.63 12.05 26.93
CA SER A 38 4.66 12.86 25.70
C SER A 38 4.42 12.02 24.44
N VAL A 39 5.00 10.81 24.37
CA VAL A 39 4.78 9.87 23.27
C VAL A 39 3.33 9.36 23.28
N ALA A 40 2.78 9.01 24.45
CA ALA A 40 1.41 8.54 24.57
C ALA A 40 0.38 9.61 24.16
N ILE A 41 0.63 10.88 24.47
CA ILE A 41 -0.22 11.99 24.04
C ILE A 41 -0.16 12.16 22.52
N GLN A 42 1.02 12.06 21.91
CA GLN A 42 1.17 12.14 20.45
C GLN A 42 0.48 10.98 19.74
N THR A 43 0.66 9.74 20.22
CA THR A 43 0.07 8.56 19.57
C THR A 43 -1.46 8.54 19.70
N SER A 44 -2.01 8.92 20.85
CA SER A 44 -3.47 9.00 21.03
C SER A 44 -4.13 10.09 20.18
N GLY A 45 -3.45 11.22 19.92
CA GLY A 45 -3.96 12.26 19.02
C GLY A 45 -3.92 11.87 17.53
N LEU A 46 -2.97 11.00 17.14
CA LEU A 46 -2.79 10.56 15.76
C LEU A 46 -3.80 9.47 15.33
N PHE A 47 -4.17 8.57 16.24
CA PHE A 47 -5.08 7.47 15.95
C PHE A 47 -6.45 7.72 16.57
N ASN A 48 -7.34 8.37 15.80
CA ASN A 48 -8.74 8.56 16.16
C ASN A 48 -9.59 7.36 15.70
N ASP A 49 -10.63 6.99 16.46
CA ASP A 49 -11.59 5.94 16.12
C ASP A 49 -12.22 6.14 14.73
N SER A 50 -12.39 7.39 14.32
CA SER A 50 -12.90 7.74 12.98
C SER A 50 -12.00 7.23 11.84
N VAL A 51 -10.68 7.22 12.03
CA VAL A 51 -9.72 6.72 11.04
C VAL A 51 -9.88 5.21 10.88
N PHE A 52 -10.09 4.50 12.00
CA PHE A 52 -10.34 3.06 11.96
C PHE A 52 -11.64 2.75 11.23
N THR A 53 -12.74 3.46 11.53
CA THR A 53 -14.02 3.27 10.82
C THR A 53 -13.89 3.58 9.33
N PHE A 54 -13.15 4.62 8.96
CA PHE A 54 -12.90 4.96 7.56
C PHE A 54 -12.13 3.86 6.82
N ILE A 55 -10.99 3.40 7.37
CA ILE A 55 -10.19 2.33 6.76
C ILE A 55 -11.01 1.04 6.65
N LYS A 56 -11.80 0.72 7.67
CA LYS A 56 -12.67 -0.45 7.65
C LYS A 56 -13.74 -0.34 6.56
N GLY A 57 -14.36 0.83 6.40
CA GLY A 57 -15.32 1.08 5.32
C GLY A 57 -14.70 1.01 3.92
N ALA A 58 -13.49 1.55 3.76
CA ALA A 58 -12.76 1.46 2.50
C ALA A 58 -12.38 0.00 2.16
N LYS A 59 -11.91 -0.76 3.15
CA LYS A 59 -11.62 -2.19 2.98
C LYS A 59 -12.88 -2.97 2.61
N SER A 60 -13.98 -2.74 3.33
CA SER A 60 -15.21 -3.50 3.10
C SER A 60 -15.72 -3.32 1.67
N VAL A 61 -15.71 -2.10 1.13
CA VAL A 61 -16.24 -1.85 -0.23
C VAL A 61 -15.27 -2.28 -1.34
N LEU A 62 -13.95 -2.10 -1.17
CA LEU A 62 -12.98 -2.42 -2.23
C LEU A 62 -12.55 -3.89 -2.27
N VAL A 63 -12.47 -4.53 -1.10
CA VAL A 63 -11.84 -5.84 -0.92
C VAL A 63 -12.85 -6.94 -0.61
N GLU A 64 -13.75 -6.67 0.34
CA GLU A 64 -14.66 -7.68 0.88
C GLU A 64 -15.99 -7.74 0.14
N ASP A 65 -16.36 -6.68 -0.58
CA ASP A 65 -17.62 -6.61 -1.32
C ASP A 65 -17.64 -7.56 -2.51
N GLU A 66 -18.81 -8.13 -2.75
CA GLU A 66 -19.02 -9.09 -3.83
C GLU A 66 -19.18 -8.38 -5.17
N PHE A 67 -18.79 -9.07 -6.25
CA PHE A 67 -18.98 -8.51 -7.57
C PHE A 67 -20.48 -8.34 -7.86
N PRO A 68 -20.92 -7.17 -8.33
CA PRO A 68 -22.32 -6.94 -8.60
C PRO A 68 -22.80 -7.88 -9.72
N ALA A 69 -24.04 -8.37 -9.58
CA ALA A 69 -24.65 -9.35 -10.49
C ALA A 69 -24.66 -8.95 -11.98
N ARG A 70 -24.48 -7.66 -12.28
CA ARG A 70 -24.37 -7.14 -13.65
C ARG A 70 -23.02 -7.43 -14.32
N VAL A 71 -21.98 -7.69 -13.54
CA VAL A 71 -20.61 -7.92 -14.02
C VAL A 71 -20.26 -9.40 -13.97
N SER A 72 -20.69 -10.12 -12.94
CA SER A 72 -20.44 -11.55 -12.79
C SER A 72 -21.62 -12.21 -12.09
N SER A 73 -21.96 -13.44 -12.52
CA SER A 73 -22.92 -14.31 -11.82
C SER A 73 -22.28 -15.15 -10.71
N LEU A 74 -20.96 -15.09 -10.56
CA LEU A 74 -20.20 -15.77 -9.52
C LEU A 74 -20.00 -14.83 -8.33
N LEU A 75 -20.27 -15.32 -7.10
CA LEU A 75 -19.96 -14.63 -5.85
C LEU A 75 -18.45 -14.60 -5.63
N ARG A 76 -17.77 -13.65 -6.27
CA ARG A 76 -16.33 -13.39 -6.12
C ARG A 76 -16.12 -12.07 -5.40
N THR A 77 -15.07 -12.02 -4.59
CA THR A 77 -14.54 -10.83 -3.91
C THR A 77 -13.12 -10.58 -4.42
N PHE A 78 -12.53 -9.43 -4.10
CA PHE A 78 -11.15 -9.13 -4.53
C PHE A 78 -10.14 -10.13 -3.95
N GLU A 79 -10.37 -10.64 -2.73
CA GLU A 79 -9.49 -11.63 -2.09
C GLU A 79 -9.48 -12.98 -2.83
N ASN A 80 -10.53 -13.29 -3.58
CA ASN A 80 -10.74 -14.59 -4.23
C ASN A 80 -10.61 -14.50 -5.77
N ILE A 81 -9.82 -13.56 -6.28
CA ILE A 81 -9.51 -13.45 -7.71
C ILE A 81 -8.43 -14.47 -8.07
N ASP A 82 -8.76 -15.38 -8.98
CA ASP A 82 -7.83 -16.41 -9.45
C ASP A 82 -7.23 -16.07 -10.82
N ASN A 83 -8.02 -15.40 -11.67
CA ASN A 83 -7.67 -15.15 -13.07
C ASN A 83 -7.58 -13.66 -13.41
N VAL A 84 -6.81 -13.34 -14.46
CA VAL A 84 -6.66 -11.97 -14.99
C VAL A 84 -8.00 -11.40 -15.48
N ASP A 85 -8.85 -12.24 -16.07
CA ASP A 85 -10.18 -11.80 -16.53
C ASP A 85 -11.09 -11.41 -15.36
N GLU A 86 -11.05 -12.18 -14.26
CA GLU A 86 -11.76 -11.85 -13.02
C GLU A 86 -11.25 -10.52 -12.42
N PHE A 87 -9.94 -10.26 -12.51
CA PHE A 87 -9.38 -8.95 -12.13
C PHE A 87 -9.94 -7.80 -12.97
N TYR A 88 -10.03 -7.96 -14.30
CA TYR A 88 -10.62 -6.91 -15.14
C TYR A 88 -12.12 -6.72 -14.90
N LEU A 89 -12.84 -7.78 -14.52
CA LEU A 89 -14.24 -7.67 -14.09
C LEU A 89 -14.36 -6.86 -12.80
N TRP A 90 -13.51 -7.14 -11.79
CA TRP A 90 -13.44 -6.32 -10.58
C TRP A 90 -13.12 -4.84 -10.90
N ALA A 91 -12.16 -4.62 -11.80
CA ALA A 91 -11.71 -3.29 -12.17
C ALA A 91 -12.80 -2.48 -12.88
N LYS A 92 -13.64 -3.12 -13.71
CA LYS A 92 -14.75 -2.45 -14.43
C LYS A 92 -16.01 -2.29 -13.60
N GLY A 93 -16.23 -3.17 -12.63
CA GLY A 93 -17.39 -3.11 -11.75
C GLY A 93 -17.03 -2.44 -10.42
N PRO A 94 -16.83 -3.24 -9.35
CA PRO A 94 -16.65 -2.74 -7.99
C PRO A 94 -15.70 -1.55 -7.89
N PHE A 95 -14.51 -1.63 -8.48
CA PHE A 95 -13.50 -0.58 -8.37
C PHE A 95 -14.00 0.77 -8.88
N LEU A 96 -14.52 0.83 -10.11
CA LEU A 96 -15.02 2.07 -10.68
C LEU A 96 -16.28 2.58 -9.98
N ASP A 97 -17.15 1.69 -9.50
CA ASP A 97 -18.35 2.09 -8.77
C ASP A 97 -18.04 2.84 -7.48
N VAL A 98 -16.96 2.46 -6.77
CA VAL A 98 -16.58 3.14 -5.52
C VAL A 98 -16.12 4.56 -5.78
N PHE A 99 -15.35 4.78 -6.85
CA PHE A 99 -14.77 6.09 -7.15
C PHE A 99 -15.70 7.00 -7.94
N TYR A 100 -16.65 6.42 -8.69
CA TYR A 100 -17.52 7.15 -9.61
C TYR A 100 -19.01 6.74 -9.47
N PRO A 101 -19.58 6.72 -8.25
CA PRO A 101 -20.91 6.12 -8.01
C PRO A 101 -22.06 6.81 -8.76
N GLU A 102 -21.99 8.13 -8.95
CA GLU A 102 -23.05 8.90 -9.60
C GLU A 102 -22.86 9.06 -11.12
N THR A 103 -21.62 9.04 -11.58
CA THR A 103 -21.23 9.34 -12.95
C THR A 103 -21.22 8.09 -13.84
N LEU A 104 -20.80 6.93 -13.30
CA LEU A 104 -20.76 5.66 -14.06
C LEU A 104 -22.14 5.22 -14.59
N PRO A 105 -23.24 5.23 -13.81
CA PRO A 105 -24.55 4.84 -14.30
C PRO A 105 -25.04 5.72 -15.46
N GLN A 106 -24.72 7.02 -15.41
CA GLN A 106 -25.08 7.97 -16.47
C GLN A 106 -24.24 7.74 -17.73
N PHE A 107 -22.96 7.40 -17.58
CA PHE A 107 -22.08 7.03 -18.70
C PHE A 107 -22.61 5.81 -19.46
N TYR A 108 -23.00 4.75 -18.75
CA TYR A 108 -23.58 3.55 -19.40
C TYR A 108 -24.93 3.81 -20.06
N GLN A 109 -25.64 4.85 -19.65
CA GLN A 109 -26.89 5.30 -20.26
C GLN A 109 -26.67 6.25 -21.45
N GLY A 110 -25.41 6.51 -21.84
CA GLY A 110 -25.06 7.40 -22.96
C GLY A 110 -25.22 8.89 -22.65
N ASN A 111 -25.40 9.25 -21.38
CA ASN A 111 -25.51 10.64 -20.96
C ASN A 111 -24.12 11.28 -20.83
N LYS A 112 -24.03 12.59 -21.14
CA LYS A 112 -22.77 13.33 -20.98
C LYS A 112 -22.41 13.44 -19.50
N LEU A 113 -21.20 13.01 -19.17
CA LEU A 113 -20.64 13.13 -17.83
C LEU A 113 -20.50 14.61 -17.45
N GLN A 114 -21.20 15.05 -16.42
CA GLN A 114 -20.90 16.32 -15.75
C GLN A 114 -19.86 16.04 -14.67
N PHE A 115 -18.71 16.69 -14.77
CA PHE A 115 -17.66 16.59 -13.76
C PHE A 115 -18.16 17.24 -12.47
N ARG A 116 -18.60 16.40 -11.52
CA ARG A 116 -18.81 16.78 -10.12
C ARG A 116 -17.64 16.27 -9.31
N GLU A 117 -17.38 16.91 -8.17
CA GLU A 117 -16.46 16.38 -7.17
C GLU A 117 -16.93 14.97 -6.77
N ASN A 118 -16.10 13.96 -7.05
CA ASN A 118 -16.47 12.58 -6.76
C ASN A 118 -16.38 12.33 -5.25
N ILE A 119 -17.50 11.90 -4.67
CA ILE A 119 -17.62 11.58 -3.26
C ILE A 119 -17.25 10.11 -3.07
N PHE A 120 -16.22 9.85 -2.27
CA PHE A 120 -15.83 8.52 -1.79
C PHE A 120 -16.49 8.30 -0.42
N LEU A 121 -17.17 7.17 -0.24
CA LEU A 121 -17.81 6.77 1.04
C LEU A 121 -18.61 7.90 1.73
N THR A 122 -19.58 8.49 1.03
CA THR A 122 -20.57 9.47 1.52
C THR A 122 -20.06 10.80 2.13
N GLN A 123 -18.79 10.90 2.58
CA GLN A 123 -18.28 12.05 3.33
C GLN A 123 -16.84 12.45 2.99
N SER A 124 -16.14 11.69 2.14
CA SER A 124 -14.78 12.03 1.73
C SER A 124 -14.74 12.43 0.25
N THR A 125 -13.86 13.37 -0.07
CA THR A 125 -13.64 13.81 -1.45
C THR A 125 -12.45 13.06 -2.04
N LEU A 126 -12.60 12.61 -3.28
CA LEU A 126 -11.48 12.01 -4.00
C LEU A 126 -10.48 13.11 -4.38
N LEU A 127 -9.22 12.96 -3.95
CA LEU A 127 -8.15 13.86 -4.35
C LEU A 127 -7.49 13.37 -5.63
N GLY A 128 -7.61 14.17 -6.70
CA GLY A 128 -7.08 13.83 -8.01
C GLY A 128 -7.86 12.69 -8.66
N ILE A 129 -7.13 11.80 -9.33
CA ILE A 129 -7.67 10.70 -10.13
C ILE A 129 -6.89 9.41 -9.82
N PRO A 130 -7.56 8.24 -9.82
CA PRO A 130 -6.88 6.99 -9.60
C PRO A 130 -5.92 6.73 -10.76
N ARG A 131 -4.76 6.14 -10.43
CA ARG A 131 -3.73 5.78 -11.40
C ARG A 131 -3.50 4.28 -11.36
N TRP A 132 -3.60 3.62 -12.50
CA TRP A 132 -3.12 2.26 -12.65
C TRP A 132 -1.68 2.25 -13.10
N ARG A 133 -0.91 1.32 -12.54
CA ARG A 133 0.48 1.09 -12.89
C ARG A 133 0.72 -0.39 -13.09
N GLN A 134 1.32 -0.73 -14.22
CA GLN A 134 1.71 -2.09 -14.57
C GLN A 134 3.21 -2.15 -14.85
N GLN A 135 3.83 -3.22 -14.38
CA GLN A 135 5.18 -3.57 -14.76
C GLN A 135 5.15 -4.72 -15.75
N ARG A 136 5.99 -4.62 -16.78
CA ARG A 136 6.11 -5.62 -17.83
C ARG A 136 7.58 -5.99 -17.97
N TYR A 137 7.83 -7.27 -18.17
CA TYR A 137 9.16 -7.82 -18.39
C TYR A 137 9.39 -8.11 -19.85
N ARG A 138 10.67 -8.22 -20.23
CA ARG A 138 11.04 -8.67 -21.55
C ARG A 138 10.88 -10.19 -21.64
N THR A 139 10.41 -10.61 -22.80
CA THR A 139 10.16 -11.99 -23.20
C THR A 139 11.44 -12.83 -23.39
N GLU A 140 12.61 -12.18 -23.45
CA GLU A 140 13.90 -12.80 -23.77
C GLU A 140 14.82 -12.99 -22.55
N ASP A 141 14.38 -12.59 -21.35
CA ASP A 141 15.26 -12.55 -20.18
C ASP A 141 15.52 -13.93 -19.55
N CYS A 142 14.88 -14.98 -20.06
CA CYS A 142 15.02 -16.35 -19.59
C CYS A 142 15.56 -17.26 -20.69
N MET A 143 16.40 -18.19 -20.28
CA MET A 143 16.96 -19.19 -21.18
C MET A 143 15.98 -20.35 -21.28
N LEU A 144 15.36 -20.50 -22.45
CA LEU A 144 14.70 -21.75 -22.81
C LEU A 144 15.80 -22.81 -23.01
N PHE A 145 15.64 -23.97 -22.40
CA PHE A 145 16.56 -25.07 -22.63
C PHE A 145 16.39 -25.54 -24.09
N ASP A 146 17.49 -25.69 -24.84
CA ASP A 146 17.53 -25.98 -26.29
C ASP A 146 16.64 -27.15 -26.74
N ARG A 147 16.29 -28.07 -25.84
CA ARG A 147 15.42 -29.21 -26.15
C ARG A 147 13.93 -28.85 -26.25
N ASN A 148 13.55 -27.70 -25.72
CA ASN A 148 12.16 -27.25 -25.60
C ASN A 148 11.89 -25.97 -26.43
N SER A 149 12.87 -25.46 -27.18
CA SER A 149 12.69 -24.29 -28.05
C SER A 149 11.64 -24.52 -29.13
N ASP A 150 11.38 -25.77 -29.52
CA ASP A 150 10.34 -26.13 -30.48
C ASP A 150 8.92 -26.11 -29.87
N LEU A 151 8.79 -26.05 -28.54
CA LEU A 151 7.52 -26.12 -27.81
C LEU A 151 7.04 -24.78 -27.26
N ALA A 152 7.94 -23.82 -27.08
CA ALA A 152 7.61 -22.51 -26.54
C ALA A 152 8.48 -21.43 -27.21
N ASP A 153 7.82 -20.45 -27.83
CA ASP A 153 8.49 -19.32 -28.48
C ASP A 153 8.97 -18.26 -27.48
N PHE A 154 8.51 -18.33 -26.23
CA PHE A 154 8.86 -17.37 -25.19
C PHE A 154 8.85 -17.95 -23.79
N CYS A 155 9.56 -17.27 -22.90
CA CYS A 155 9.48 -17.49 -21.47
C CYS A 155 9.44 -16.14 -20.74
N LEU A 156 9.07 -16.18 -19.46
CA LEU A 156 9.15 -15.01 -18.59
C LEU A 156 9.94 -15.39 -17.34
N GLU A 157 11.02 -14.66 -17.05
CA GLU A 157 11.78 -14.88 -15.82
C GLU A 157 11.02 -14.33 -14.61
N ARG A 158 11.22 -14.95 -13.44
CA ARG A 158 10.71 -14.43 -12.18
C ARG A 158 11.32 -13.06 -11.89
N SER A 159 10.49 -12.15 -11.39
CA SER A 159 10.88 -10.87 -10.79
C SER A 159 12.13 -11.01 -9.92
N SER A 160 13.29 -10.59 -10.43
CA SER A 160 14.43 -10.25 -9.59
C SER A 160 14.52 -8.73 -9.58
N SER A 161 14.85 -8.14 -8.43
CA SER A 161 14.89 -6.68 -8.20
C SER A 161 15.85 -5.91 -9.12
N ILE A 162 16.56 -6.61 -10.02
CA ILE A 162 17.68 -6.13 -10.82
C ILE A 162 17.35 -6.15 -12.33
N ARG A 163 16.30 -6.87 -12.78
CA ARG A 163 15.97 -7.05 -14.21
C ARG A 163 14.58 -6.55 -14.57
N TRP A 164 14.30 -5.30 -14.21
CA TRP A 164 13.17 -4.57 -14.76
C TRP A 164 13.70 -3.55 -15.75
N VAL A 165 13.57 -3.84 -17.03
CA VAL A 165 14.06 -2.96 -18.09
C VAL A 165 12.84 -2.35 -18.79
N PRO A 166 12.82 -1.03 -19.05
CA PRO A 166 11.83 -0.45 -19.95
C PRO A 166 11.81 -1.27 -21.25
N ILE A 167 10.64 -1.78 -21.62
CA ILE A 167 10.44 -2.12 -23.02
C ILE A 167 10.48 -0.77 -23.75
N GLN A 168 11.62 -0.44 -24.35
CA GLN A 168 11.64 0.55 -25.41
C GLN A 168 10.85 -0.10 -26.54
N ASP A 169 9.57 0.25 -26.64
CA ASP A 169 8.75 -0.17 -27.75
C ASP A 169 9.39 0.43 -29.00
N ASN A 170 9.94 -0.42 -29.87
CA ASN A 170 10.48 -0.04 -31.18
C ASN A 170 9.32 0.35 -32.10
N GLY A 171 8.61 1.45 -31.79
CA GLY A 171 7.63 2.09 -32.65
C GLY A 171 6.26 1.42 -32.79
N ASN A 172 5.99 0.28 -32.13
CA ASN A 172 4.69 -0.42 -32.24
C ASN A 172 3.71 -0.11 -31.08
N SER A 173 4.01 0.87 -30.23
CA SER A 173 3.07 1.38 -29.21
C SER A 173 1.94 2.25 -29.78
N ALA A 174 1.88 2.43 -31.11
CA ALA A 174 0.87 3.25 -31.79
C ALA A 174 -0.59 2.81 -31.53
N ASN A 175 -0.80 1.61 -30.97
CA ASN A 175 -2.13 1.11 -30.59
C ASN A 175 -2.45 1.24 -29.08
N PHE A 176 -1.52 1.75 -28.26
CA PHE A 176 -1.67 1.94 -26.80
C PHE A 176 -1.42 3.40 -26.41
N ALA A 177 -1.96 4.36 -27.17
CA ALA A 177 -1.75 5.79 -26.99
C ALA A 177 -2.02 6.33 -25.55
N ASP A 178 -2.68 5.55 -24.71
CA ASP A 178 -3.07 5.91 -23.34
C ASP A 178 -2.05 5.51 -22.27
N PHE A 179 -1.12 4.59 -22.57
CA PHE A 179 -0.13 4.12 -21.60
C PHE A 179 1.15 4.95 -21.69
N THR A 180 1.47 5.65 -20.60
CA THR A 180 2.73 6.41 -20.50
C THR A 180 3.75 5.63 -19.68
N PHE A 181 4.96 5.46 -20.22
CA PHE A 181 6.05 4.86 -19.47
C PHE A 181 6.72 5.92 -18.58
N SER A 182 6.86 5.61 -17.29
CA SER A 182 7.60 6.44 -16.34
C SER A 182 8.74 5.65 -15.69
N ASP A 183 9.94 6.20 -15.75
CA ASP A 183 11.08 5.69 -14.99
C ASP A 183 10.93 5.91 -13.49
N SER A 184 11.50 5.00 -12.69
CA SER A 184 11.46 5.15 -11.23
C SER A 184 12.42 6.28 -10.79
N PRO A 185 11.99 7.24 -9.94
CA PRO A 185 12.83 8.36 -9.51
C PRO A 185 13.96 7.98 -8.52
N GLY A 186 14.39 6.71 -8.48
CA GLY A 186 15.53 6.21 -7.69
C GLY A 186 15.22 5.07 -6.74
N ILE A 187 16.20 4.70 -5.90
CA ILE A 187 16.17 3.55 -4.96
C ILE A 187 15.02 3.64 -3.93
N LEU A 188 14.55 4.84 -3.59
CA LEU A 188 13.41 5.03 -2.67
C LEU A 188 12.05 4.66 -3.29
N SER A 189 12.03 4.39 -4.58
CA SER A 189 10.82 4.03 -5.33
C SER A 189 10.51 2.53 -5.28
N TYR A 190 11.44 1.70 -4.78
CA TYR A 190 11.23 0.27 -4.66
C TYR A 190 10.31 -0.05 -3.48
N LYS A 191 9.32 -0.91 -3.72
CA LYS A 191 8.39 -1.38 -2.69
C LYS A 191 8.40 -2.90 -2.65
N TRP A 192 8.23 -3.43 -1.46
CA TRP A 192 8.02 -4.85 -1.23
C TRP A 192 6.63 -5.22 -1.79
N ALA A 193 6.49 -6.39 -2.41
CA ALA A 193 5.18 -6.96 -2.75
C ALA A 193 4.80 -8.01 -1.69
N PRO A 194 3.78 -7.74 -0.85
CA PRO A 194 3.29 -8.72 0.09
C PRO A 194 2.84 -9.99 -0.67
N GLY A 195 3.22 -11.17 -0.17
CA GLY A 195 2.89 -12.45 -0.82
C GLY A 195 3.85 -12.88 -1.93
N THR A 196 4.91 -12.11 -2.21
CA THR A 196 5.98 -12.51 -3.14
C THR A 196 7.35 -12.40 -2.48
N SER A 197 8.34 -13.11 -3.02
CA SER A 197 9.75 -12.97 -2.61
C SER A 197 10.49 -11.86 -3.36
N SER A 198 9.77 -10.88 -3.92
CA SER A 198 10.32 -9.91 -4.87
C SER A 198 10.01 -8.46 -4.51
N TRP A 199 10.91 -7.57 -4.95
CA TRP A 199 10.73 -6.13 -4.88
C TRP A 199 10.32 -5.62 -6.25
N TYR A 200 9.40 -4.67 -6.28
CA TYR A 200 9.04 -3.96 -7.51
C TYR A 200 9.56 -2.53 -7.45
N SER A 201 10.15 -2.05 -8.55
CA SER A 201 10.49 -0.63 -8.71
C SER A 201 9.20 0.21 -8.77
N GLY A 202 9.27 1.51 -8.52
CA GLY A 202 8.10 2.38 -8.67
C GLY A 202 7.87 2.89 -10.09
N GLY A 203 8.73 2.52 -11.04
CA GLY A 203 8.53 2.80 -12.47
C GLY A 203 7.60 1.78 -13.13
N GLY A 204 7.25 2.01 -14.39
CA GLY A 204 6.37 1.15 -15.19
C GLY A 204 5.49 1.92 -16.17
N PHE A 205 4.52 1.22 -16.75
CA PHE A 205 3.48 1.80 -17.60
C PHE A 205 2.31 2.24 -16.74
N ASN A 206 1.88 3.48 -16.92
CA ASN A 206 0.83 4.09 -16.13
C ASN A 206 -0.33 4.56 -17.03
N VAL A 207 -1.54 4.51 -16.47
CA VAL A 207 -2.75 5.13 -17.01
C VAL A 207 -3.45 5.87 -15.89
N GLU A 208 -3.93 7.07 -16.17
CA GLU A 208 -4.71 7.91 -15.28
C GLU A 208 -6.15 7.97 -15.82
N PHE A 209 -7.15 7.84 -14.94
CA PHE A 209 -8.57 7.73 -15.30
C PHE A 209 -9.31 9.07 -15.26
#